data_AF-A0A2E9XE70-F1
#
_entry.id   AF-A0A2E9XE70-F1
#
_cell.length_a   1.000
_cell.length_b   1.000
_cell.length_c   1.000
_cell.angle_alpha   90.00
_cell.angle_beta   90.00
_cell.angle_gamma   90.00
#
_symmetry.space_group_name_H-M   'P 1'
#
loop_
_entity.id
_entity.type
_entity.pdbx_description
1 polymer ?
#
loop_
_entity_poly.entity_id
_entity_poly.type
_entity_poly.pdbx_seq_one_letter_code
_entity_poly.pdbx_strand_id
1 'polypeptide(L)'
;MIFVDNAIWSWRGQKWAHLASDSSYWELHEFAHQLGKRRIGFQGDHYDVNESERLDAIDLGATAVGCRDLLKSIRSNGLRQKSRLETWNILCDQEIEGSSIPDLISRLVTSRCFSHQLVNRLNEFSPELTSERVKIIIVQRSGQAAIVISGPLGPCQRKTIDNDT
;
A
#
# COMPACT_ATOMS: atom_id res chain seq x y z
N MET A 1 -16.43 1.76 9.21
CA MET A 1 -17.13 1.82 7.91
C MET A 1 -16.15 2.40 6.90
N ILE A 2 -16.20 1.92 5.65
CA ILE A 2 -15.38 2.45 4.57
C ILE A 2 -16.13 3.58 3.85
N PHE A 3 -15.47 4.72 3.71
CA PHE A 3 -15.98 5.90 3.01
C PHE A 3 -15.12 6.23 1.80
N VAL A 4 -15.77 6.71 0.74
CA VAL A 4 -15.09 7.34 -0.39
C VAL A 4 -15.72 8.69 -0.69
N ASP A 5 -14.91 9.74 -0.81
CA ASP A 5 -15.42 11.08 -1.12
C ASP A 5 -15.57 11.33 -2.63
N ASN A 6 -15.95 12.55 -3.01
CA ASN A 6 -16.09 12.91 -4.41
C ASN A 6 -14.73 13.06 -5.08
N ALA A 7 -14.60 12.53 -6.31
CA ALA A 7 -13.41 12.72 -7.12
C ALA A 7 -13.34 14.17 -7.64
N ILE A 8 -12.78 15.08 -6.85
CA ILE A 8 -12.69 16.53 -7.16
C ILE A 8 -11.24 17.03 -7.23
N TRP A 9 -10.27 16.22 -6.81
CA TRP A 9 -8.87 16.62 -6.74
C TRP A 9 -8.19 16.35 -8.08
N SER A 10 -7.85 17.42 -8.82
CA SER A 10 -7.20 17.29 -10.12
C SER A 10 -5.70 17.01 -9.99
N TRP A 11 -5.24 15.85 -10.46
CA TRP A 11 -3.83 15.50 -10.52
C TRP A 11 -3.54 14.57 -11.71
N ARG A 12 -2.48 14.88 -12.48
CA ARG A 12 -2.04 14.13 -13.67
C ARG A 12 -3.15 13.84 -14.69
N GLY A 13 -4.02 14.82 -14.93
CA GLY A 13 -5.11 14.71 -15.91
C GLY A 13 -6.30 13.86 -15.45
N GLN A 14 -6.32 13.43 -14.19
CA GLN A 14 -7.42 12.67 -13.60
C GLN A 14 -7.98 13.39 -12.37
N LYS A 15 -9.19 13.01 -11.98
CA LYS A 15 -9.79 13.41 -10.70
C LYS A 15 -9.59 12.30 -9.68
N TRP A 16 -9.28 12.70 -8.46
CA TRP A 16 -8.97 11.82 -7.35
C TRP A 16 -9.92 12.09 -6.19
N ALA A 17 -10.20 11.02 -5.45
CA ALA A 17 -10.99 10.96 -4.23
C ALA A 17 -10.17 10.31 -3.13
N HIS A 18 -10.59 10.51 -1.88
CA HIS A 18 -10.03 9.86 -0.72
C HIS A 18 -10.90 8.69 -0.28
N LEU A 19 -10.26 7.58 0.00
CA LEU A 19 -10.82 6.37 0.60
C LEU A 19 -10.31 6.25 2.04
N ALA A 20 -11.20 6.20 3.02
CA ALA A 20 -10.84 6.15 4.44
C ALA A 20 -11.79 5.26 5.25
N SER A 21 -11.35 4.88 6.45
CA SER A 21 -12.19 4.21 7.45
C SER A 21 -12.41 5.12 8.65
N ASP A 22 -13.60 5.05 9.24
CA ASP A 22 -13.88 5.65 10.55
C ASP A 22 -13.80 4.66 11.72
N SER A 23 -13.54 3.36 11.48
CA SER A 23 -13.39 2.36 12.54
C SER A 23 -11.92 2.05 12.85
N SER A 24 -11.12 1.73 11.83
CA SER A 24 -9.72 1.34 12.00
C SER A 24 -8.93 1.37 10.68
N TYR A 25 -7.61 1.51 10.76
CA TYR A 25 -6.77 1.35 9.57
C TYR A 25 -6.69 -0.09 9.09
N TRP A 26 -6.91 -1.08 9.97
CA TRP A 26 -6.91 -2.49 9.58
C TRP A 26 -7.98 -2.79 8.52
N GLU A 27 -9.25 -2.44 8.78
CA GLU A 27 -10.32 -2.64 7.79
C GLU A 27 -10.09 -1.82 6.51
N LEU A 28 -9.45 -0.64 6.63
CA LEU A 28 -9.09 0.17 5.48
C LEU A 28 -8.02 -0.51 4.61
N HIS A 29 -7.01 -1.14 5.23
CA HIS A 29 -5.97 -1.86 4.50
C HIS A 29 -6.53 -3.08 3.79
N GLU A 30 -7.37 -3.87 4.46
CA GLU A 30 -8.05 -5.00 3.85
C GLU A 30 -8.91 -4.58 2.65
N PHE A 31 -9.70 -3.52 2.82
CA PHE A 31 -10.53 -3.00 1.74
C PHE A 31 -9.69 -2.46 0.58
N ALA A 32 -8.63 -1.70 0.89
CA ALA A 32 -7.73 -1.15 -0.12
C ALA A 32 -7.01 -2.27 -0.90
N HIS A 33 -6.65 -3.37 -0.24
CA HIS A 33 -6.07 -4.55 -0.88
C HIS A 33 -7.04 -5.19 -1.87
N GLN A 34 -8.31 -5.38 -1.50
CA GLN A 34 -9.35 -5.90 -2.38
C GLN A 34 -9.58 -4.99 -3.60
N LEU A 35 -9.45 -3.67 -3.41
CA LEU A 35 -9.50 -2.67 -4.49
C LEU A 35 -8.23 -2.65 -5.37
N GLY A 36 -7.22 -3.47 -5.07
CA GLY A 36 -5.94 -3.52 -5.79
C GLY A 36 -4.97 -2.40 -5.43
N LYS A 37 -5.25 -1.61 -4.38
CA LYS A 37 -4.34 -0.60 -3.86
C LYS A 37 -3.22 -1.27 -3.07
N ARG A 38 -2.03 -0.67 -3.17
CA ARG A 38 -0.83 -1.13 -2.46
C ARG A 38 -0.69 -0.37 -1.16
N ARG A 39 -0.19 -1.00 -0.09
CA ARG A 39 0.02 -0.32 1.20
C ARG A 39 0.90 0.93 1.13
N ILE A 40 1.86 0.98 0.21
CA ILE A 40 2.68 2.18 -0.02
C ILE A 40 1.85 3.42 -0.42
N GLY A 41 0.66 3.21 -0.99
CA GLY A 41 -0.29 4.27 -1.32
C GLY A 41 -1.07 4.81 -0.10
N PHE A 42 -0.89 4.22 1.08
CA PHE A 42 -1.51 4.71 2.31
C PHE A 42 -0.84 6.01 2.77
N GLN A 43 -1.64 7.07 2.85
CA GLN A 43 -1.23 8.42 3.21
C GLN A 43 -1.39 8.76 4.70
N GLY A 44 -1.47 7.74 5.56
CA GLY A 44 -1.46 7.87 7.02
C GLY A 44 -2.85 7.79 7.63
N ASP A 45 -3.88 8.22 6.90
CA ASP A 45 -5.28 8.03 7.29
C ASP A 45 -6.23 7.72 6.13
N HIS A 46 -5.73 7.71 4.89
CA HIS A 46 -6.52 7.43 3.70
C HIS A 46 -5.67 6.84 2.56
N TYR A 47 -6.34 6.39 1.51
CA TYR A 47 -5.78 6.11 0.20
C TYR A 47 -6.35 7.09 -0.82
N ASP A 48 -5.52 7.48 -1.80
CA ASP A 48 -6.00 8.20 -2.98
C ASP A 48 -6.47 7.21 -4.04
N VAL A 49 -7.68 7.43 -4.54
CA VAL A 49 -8.30 6.63 -5.61
C VAL A 49 -8.73 7.53 -6.76
N ASN A 50 -8.52 7.10 -8.00
CA ASN A 50 -9.00 7.84 -9.18
C ASN A 50 -10.52 7.64 -9.36
N GLU A 51 -11.11 8.34 -10.34
CA GLU A 51 -12.56 8.29 -10.59
C GLU A 51 -13.10 6.88 -10.89
N SER A 52 -12.33 6.04 -11.60
CA SER A 52 -12.71 4.64 -11.86
C SER A 52 -12.62 3.80 -10.59
N GLU A 53 -11.48 3.87 -9.88
CA GLU A 53 -11.27 3.15 -8.62
C GLU A 53 -12.29 3.56 -7.54
N ARG A 54 -12.80 4.79 -7.58
CA ARG A 54 -13.90 5.25 -6.72
C ARG A 54 -15.20 4.50 -7.01
N LEU A 55 -15.53 4.27 -8.28
CA LEU A 55 -16.72 3.49 -8.64
C LEU A 55 -16.56 2.04 -8.18
N ASP A 56 -15.41 1.45 -8.43
CA ASP A 56 -15.08 0.09 -7.96
C ASP A 56 -15.18 -0.01 -6.43
N ALA A 57 -14.71 1.02 -5.70
CA ALA A 57 -14.85 1.08 -4.24
C ALA A 57 -16.32 1.10 -3.79
N ILE A 58 -17.19 1.84 -4.48
CA ILE A 58 -18.62 1.87 -4.17
C ILE A 58 -19.24 0.49 -4.42
N ASP A 59 -18.90 -0.16 -5.53
CA ASP A 59 -19.39 -1.50 -5.87
C ASP A 59 -18.91 -2.56 -4.87
N LEU A 60 -17.71 -2.39 -4.30
CA LEU A 60 -17.19 -3.20 -3.19
C LEU A 60 -17.80 -2.88 -1.82
N GLY A 61 -18.68 -1.88 -1.72
CA GLY A 61 -19.41 -1.53 -0.50
C GLY A 61 -18.91 -0.31 0.26
N ALA A 62 -18.02 0.52 -0.32
CA ALA A 62 -17.68 1.81 0.25
C ALA A 62 -18.88 2.77 0.19
N THR A 63 -19.11 3.51 1.26
CA THR A 63 -20.18 4.50 1.32
C THR A 63 -19.72 5.82 0.71
N ALA A 64 -20.39 6.26 -0.36
CA ALA A 64 -20.10 7.55 -0.99
C ALA A 64 -20.57 8.72 -0.12
N VAL A 65 -19.67 9.63 0.23
CA VAL A 65 -19.94 10.78 1.10
C VAL A 65 -19.30 12.07 0.57
N GLY A 66 -19.66 13.21 1.15
CA GLY A 66 -18.93 14.45 0.89
C GLY A 66 -17.57 14.47 1.60
N CYS A 67 -16.58 15.17 1.05
CA CYS A 67 -15.25 15.33 1.67
C CYS A 67 -15.34 15.84 3.11
N ARG A 68 -16.29 16.73 3.41
CA ARG A 68 -16.50 17.29 4.75
C ARG A 68 -17.00 16.23 5.74
N ASP A 69 -17.89 15.35 5.30
CA ASP A 69 -18.47 14.30 6.14
C ASP A 69 -17.46 13.20 6.41
N LEU A 70 -16.70 12.80 5.38
CA LEU A 70 -15.56 11.88 5.53
C LEU A 70 -14.57 12.41 6.57
N LEU A 71 -14.08 13.65 6.36
CA LEU A 71 -13.12 14.28 7.27
C LEU A 71 -13.68 14.45 8.69
N LYS A 72 -14.98 14.73 8.83
CA LYS A 72 -15.64 14.81 10.13
C LYS A 72 -15.65 13.45 10.82
N SER A 73 -16.02 12.38 10.12
CA SER A 73 -16.09 11.04 10.71
C SER A 73 -14.73 10.52 11.16
N ILE A 74 -13.69 10.62 10.32
CA ILE A 74 -12.35 10.15 10.72
C ILE A 74 -11.75 11.00 11.85
N ARG A 75 -12.11 12.29 11.96
CA ARG A 75 -11.68 13.14 13.08
C ARG A 75 -12.40 12.78 14.37
N SER A 76 -13.72 12.58 14.33
CA SER A 76 -14.48 12.20 15.53
C SER A 76 -14.04 10.85 16.10
N ASN A 77 -13.54 9.96 15.25
CA ASN A 77 -13.03 8.65 15.63
C ASN A 77 -11.51 8.61 15.90
N GLY A 78 -10.84 9.77 15.93
CA GLY A 78 -9.40 9.85 16.26
C GLY A 78 -8.45 9.29 15.19
N LEU A 79 -8.95 8.99 13.99
CA LEU A 79 -8.19 8.41 12.88
C LEU A 79 -7.60 9.46 11.93
N ARG A 80 -7.86 10.76 12.12
CA ARG A 80 -7.23 11.81 11.30
C ARG A 80 -5.78 12.02 11.71
N GLN A 81 -4.84 11.70 10.82
CA GLN A 81 -3.42 11.95 11.01
C GLN A 81 -2.99 13.28 10.39
N LYS A 82 -2.77 14.30 11.24
CA LYS A 82 -2.26 15.60 10.78
C LYS A 82 -0.79 15.58 10.35
N SER A 83 -0.03 14.56 10.75
CA SER A 83 1.40 14.50 10.49
C SER A 83 1.70 14.15 9.03
N ARG A 84 2.68 14.85 8.48
CA ARG A 84 3.43 14.40 7.31
C ARG A 84 3.92 13.00 7.65
N LEU A 85 3.41 11.98 6.94
CA LEU A 85 3.97 10.64 7.04
C LEU A 85 5.48 10.74 6.96
N GLU A 86 6.19 9.99 7.81
CA GLU A 86 7.61 9.78 7.61
C GLU A 86 7.82 9.31 6.17
N THR A 87 8.73 9.97 5.48
CA THR A 87 9.12 9.58 4.13
C THR A 87 9.67 8.17 4.17
N TRP A 88 9.27 7.35 3.19
CA TRP A 88 9.86 6.03 3.01
C TRP A 88 11.37 6.16 2.81
N ASN A 89 12.15 5.52 3.68
CA ASN A 89 13.58 5.37 3.49
C ASN A 89 13.82 4.21 2.53
N ILE A 90 14.45 4.50 1.38
CA ILE A 90 14.85 3.47 0.43
C ILE A 90 16.05 2.75 1.01
N LEU A 91 15.87 1.48 1.39
CA LEU A 91 16.93 0.62 1.89
C LEU A 91 17.71 -0.04 0.75
N CYS A 92 17.04 -0.27 -0.38
CA CYS A 92 17.61 -0.88 -1.58
C CYS A 92 16.82 -0.46 -2.82
N ASP A 93 17.51 -0.17 -3.93
CA ASP A 93 16.95 -0.09 -5.29
C ASP A 93 17.99 -0.68 -6.24
N GLN A 94 17.86 -1.96 -6.56
CA GLN A 94 18.84 -2.66 -7.39
C GLN A 94 18.22 -3.87 -8.11
N GLU A 95 18.93 -4.39 -9.09
CA GLU A 95 18.57 -5.64 -9.76
C GLU A 95 19.32 -6.82 -9.11
N ILE A 96 18.58 -7.83 -8.66
CA ILE A 96 19.14 -9.03 -8.03
C ILE A 96 18.48 -10.30 -8.56
N GLU A 97 19.14 -11.44 -8.33
CA GLU A 97 18.51 -12.75 -8.48
C GLU A 97 17.42 -12.92 -7.42
N GLY A 98 16.23 -13.39 -7.82
CA GLY A 98 15.10 -13.48 -6.90
C GLY A 98 15.34 -14.42 -5.73
N SER A 99 16.21 -15.43 -5.90
CA SER A 99 16.71 -16.30 -4.82
C SER A 99 17.41 -15.55 -3.68
N SER A 100 17.98 -14.37 -3.96
CA SER A 100 18.72 -13.56 -2.98
C SER A 100 17.85 -12.57 -2.21
N ILE A 101 16.58 -12.40 -2.59
CA ILE A 101 15.66 -11.43 -1.95
C ILE A 101 15.45 -11.72 -0.46
N PRO A 102 15.19 -12.97 0.01
CA PRO A 102 14.90 -13.25 1.42
C PRO A 102 16.07 -12.88 2.36
N ASP A 103 17.30 -13.20 1.96
CA ASP A 103 18.50 -12.82 2.71
C ASP A 103 18.65 -11.30 2.79
N LEU A 104 18.45 -10.60 1.66
CA LEU A 104 18.56 -9.16 1.61
C LEU A 104 17.53 -8.47 2.51
N ILE A 105 16.28 -8.93 2.52
CA ILE A 105 15.24 -8.43 3.44
C ILE A 105 15.68 -8.62 4.89
N SER A 106 16.20 -9.80 5.23
CA SER A 106 16.65 -10.15 6.58
C SER A 106 17.80 -9.28 7.08
N ARG A 107 18.65 -8.81 6.18
CA ARG A 107 19.77 -7.91 6.53
C ARG A 107 19.38 -6.44 6.60
N LEU A 108 18.49 -5.97 5.72
CA LEU A 108 18.20 -4.54 5.58
C LEU A 108 17.06 -4.05 6.47
N VAL A 109 16.01 -4.85 6.68
CA VAL A 109 14.85 -4.43 7.47
C VAL A 109 15.18 -4.53 8.95
N THR A 110 15.21 -3.39 9.64
CA THR A 110 15.73 -3.27 11.02
C THR A 110 14.89 -4.00 12.06
N SER A 111 13.59 -4.15 11.83
CA SER A 111 12.70 -4.94 12.69
C SER A 111 12.70 -6.40 12.27
N ARG A 112 13.14 -7.29 13.17
CA ARG A 112 13.14 -8.74 12.95
C ARG A 112 11.72 -9.28 12.68
N CYS A 113 10.70 -8.71 13.31
CA CYS A 113 9.31 -9.09 13.07
C CYS A 113 8.89 -8.72 11.63
N PHE A 114 9.20 -7.49 11.19
CA PHE A 114 8.82 -7.00 9.86
C PHE A 114 9.55 -7.75 8.76
N SER A 115 10.84 -8.03 8.96
CA SER A 115 11.63 -8.88 8.08
C SER A 115 10.97 -10.26 7.90
N HIS A 116 10.60 -10.92 9.01
CA HIS A 116 10.01 -12.25 8.97
C HIS A 116 8.66 -12.27 8.26
N GLN A 117 7.79 -11.30 8.54
CA GLN A 117 6.50 -11.14 7.86
C GLN A 117 6.70 -10.94 6.35
N LEU A 118 7.62 -10.06 5.96
CA LEU A 118 7.88 -9.74 4.56
C LEU A 118 8.44 -10.95 3.78
N VAL A 119 9.32 -11.75 4.41
CA VAL A 119 9.88 -12.98 3.81
C VAL A 119 8.81 -14.05 3.66
N ASN A 120 7.97 -14.27 4.67
CA ASN A 120 6.88 -15.26 4.58
C ASN A 120 5.94 -14.91 3.42
N ARG A 121 5.56 -13.64 3.31
CA ARG A 121 4.70 -13.13 2.24
C ARG A 121 5.34 -13.27 0.87
N LEU A 122 6.64 -12.98 0.75
CA LEU A 122 7.38 -13.22 -0.48
C LEU A 122 7.30 -14.68 -0.94
N ASN A 123 7.44 -15.61 0.00
CA ASN A 123 7.38 -17.05 -0.27
C ASN A 123 5.96 -17.51 -0.68
N GLU A 124 4.91 -16.99 -0.04
CA GLU A 124 3.52 -17.25 -0.42
C GLU A 124 3.20 -16.71 -1.81
N PHE A 125 3.78 -15.56 -2.14
CA PHE A 125 3.35 -14.78 -3.28
C PHE A 125 3.97 -15.23 -4.60
N SER A 126 5.20 -15.72 -4.63
CA SER A 126 5.84 -16.11 -5.89
C SER A 126 7.00 -17.10 -5.72
N PRO A 127 6.70 -18.42 -5.64
CA PRO A 127 7.74 -19.46 -5.66
C PRO A 127 8.59 -19.44 -6.95
N GLU A 128 8.07 -18.85 -8.02
CA GLU A 128 8.67 -18.77 -9.36
C GLU A 128 9.78 -17.71 -9.50
N LEU A 129 9.94 -16.79 -8.54
CA LEU A 129 10.96 -15.72 -8.61
C LEU A 129 12.40 -16.23 -8.50
N THR A 130 12.59 -17.49 -8.13
CA THR A 130 13.89 -18.03 -7.70
C THR A 130 14.97 -18.06 -8.79
N SER A 131 14.61 -18.14 -10.07
CA SER A 131 15.60 -18.30 -11.18
C SER A 131 15.81 -17.03 -12.02
N GLU A 132 15.03 -15.97 -11.78
CA GLU A 132 15.01 -14.77 -12.62
C GLU A 132 15.69 -13.57 -11.96
N ARG A 133 16.28 -12.69 -12.77
CA ARG A 133 16.73 -11.37 -12.30
C ARG A 133 15.56 -10.39 -12.30
N VAL A 134 15.39 -9.72 -11.17
CA VAL A 134 14.31 -8.76 -10.95
C VAL A 134 14.86 -7.48 -10.36
N LYS A 135 14.29 -6.35 -10.78
CA LYS A 135 14.49 -5.06 -10.13
C LYS A 135 13.66 -5.04 -8.85
N ILE A 136 14.29 -4.71 -7.73
CA ILE A 136 13.63 -4.57 -6.45
C ILE A 136 13.82 -3.17 -5.87
N ILE A 137 12.84 -2.72 -5.09
CA ILE A 137 12.95 -1.55 -4.23
C ILE A 137 12.48 -1.96 -2.83
N ILE A 138 13.36 -1.94 -1.84
CA ILE A 138 13.00 -2.19 -0.43
C ILE A 138 12.91 -0.84 0.27
N VAL A 139 11.80 -0.59 0.96
CA VAL A 139 11.53 0.65 1.67
C VAL A 139 11.12 0.37 3.11
N GLN A 140 11.46 1.28 4.02
CA GLN A 140 11.04 1.22 5.42
C GLN A 140 10.69 2.62 5.97
N ARG A 141 9.74 2.68 6.90
CA ARG A 141 9.49 3.83 7.79
C ARG A 141 9.06 3.33 9.18
N SER A 142 8.77 4.23 10.13
CA SER A 142 8.28 3.81 11.44
C SER A 142 7.07 2.87 11.32
N GLY A 143 7.22 1.66 11.86
CA GLY A 143 6.18 0.63 11.89
C GLY A 143 5.94 -0.15 10.58
N GLN A 144 6.63 0.13 9.48
CA GLN A 144 6.31 -0.47 8.17
C GLN A 144 7.54 -0.74 7.30
N ALA A 145 7.51 -1.85 6.57
CA ALA A 145 8.47 -2.21 5.54
C ALA A 145 7.76 -2.80 4.32
N ALA A 146 8.26 -2.52 3.12
CA ALA A 146 7.73 -3.07 1.88
C ALA A 146 8.85 -3.35 0.87
N ILE A 147 8.60 -4.31 0.00
CA ILE A 147 9.40 -4.59 -1.19
C ILE A 147 8.53 -4.42 -2.43
N VAL A 148 9.04 -3.70 -3.42
CA VAL A 148 8.46 -3.57 -4.76
C VAL A 148 9.33 -4.39 -5.71
N ILE A 149 8.75 -5.35 -6.41
CA ILE A 149 9.44 -6.22 -7.37
C ILE A 149 8.94 -5.88 -8.78
N SER A 150 9.85 -5.69 -9.72
CA SER A 150 9.60 -5.41 -11.13
C SER A 150 10.54 -6.27 -11.99
N GLY A 151 10.04 -7.07 -12.92
CA GLY A 151 10.87 -7.97 -13.75
C GLY A 151 10.30 -8.16 -15.17
N PRO A 152 10.80 -9.12 -15.96
CA PRO A 152 10.31 -9.45 -17.31
C PRO A 152 8.92 -10.13 -17.32
N LEU A 153 8.18 -10.02 -16.21
CA LEU A 153 6.85 -10.55 -16.00
C LEU A 153 5.79 -9.72 -16.76
N GLY A 154 5.91 -9.60 -18.08
CA GLY A 154 4.98 -8.86 -18.94
C GLY A 154 4.82 -7.36 -18.61
N PRO A 155 4.13 -6.59 -19.46
CA PRO A 155 4.14 -5.12 -19.42
C PRO A 155 3.46 -4.45 -18.20
N CYS A 156 3.01 -5.21 -17.18
CA CYS A 156 2.24 -4.68 -16.03
C CYS A 156 2.58 -5.25 -14.64
N GLN A 157 3.53 -6.16 -14.45
CA GLN A 157 3.71 -6.81 -13.14
C GLN A 157 4.74 -6.11 -12.23
N ARG A 158 4.47 -4.86 -11.87
CA ARG A 158 5.09 -4.28 -10.65
C ARG A 158 4.31 -4.82 -9.46
N LYS A 159 4.93 -5.56 -8.55
CA LYS A 159 4.25 -6.13 -7.38
C LYS A 159 4.80 -5.51 -6.11
N THR A 160 3.96 -5.34 -5.08
CA THR A 160 4.38 -4.77 -3.80
C THR A 160 3.95 -5.72 -2.69
N ILE A 161 4.91 -6.11 -1.87
CA ILE A 161 4.73 -6.97 -0.71
C ILE A 161 5.11 -6.12 0.50
N ASP A 162 4.32 -6.18 1.57
CA ASP A 162 4.56 -5.44 2.81
C ASP A 162 4.40 -6.37 4.03
N ASN A 163 4.81 -5.87 5.18
CA ASN A 163 4.87 -6.63 6.43
C ASN A 163 3.54 -6.75 7.19
N ASP A 164 2.44 -6.19 6.67
CA ASP A 164 1.15 -6.14 7.37
C ASP A 164 0.07 -6.81 6.51
N THR A 165 -0.07 -8.13 6.65
CA THR A 165 -1.35 -8.85 6.68
C THR A 165 -1.15 -10.15 7.43
#